data_AF-E9HHR3-F1
#
_entry.id   AF-E9HHR3-F1
#
_cell.length_a   1.000
_cell.length_b   1.000
_cell.length_c   1.000
_cell.angle_alpha   90.00
_cell.angle_beta   90.00
_cell.angle_gamma   90.00
#
_symmetry.space_group_name_H-M   'P 1'
#
loop_
_entity.id
_entity.type
_entity.pdbx_description
1 polymer ?
#
loop_
_entity_poly.entity_id
_entity_poly.type
_entity_poly.pdbx_seq_one_letter_code
_entity_poly.pdbx_strand_id
1 'polypeptide(L)'
;MAQPKNMRVEVSMPFEKLMEFMDYMDRISAHVETIEKDSETTKPVQECATACVCNDTFGMLAAKRNFHAYIQNLSPNLVKHLEDFLEFAESENFAPFDRELAENEEIIATQVAIPTFLADVFEAVAGAVITDSNLSFETLEKVFVPFMNSVYDTPPISPFNQLEKTPGISFQKGKARPDGRPTFSVYQNGVLLATGIDENRKNAKFAASKYAAWKIEMGLN
;
A
#
# COMPACT_ATOMS: atom_id res chain seq x y z
N MET A 1 -30.15 1.88 -26.58
CA MET A 1 -29.43 1.09 -25.57
C MET A 1 -28.02 0.87 -26.09
N ALA A 2 -27.04 1.63 -25.59
CA ALA A 2 -25.64 1.46 -25.97
C ALA A 2 -25.07 0.28 -25.17
N GLN A 3 -24.48 -0.70 -25.85
CA GLN A 3 -23.77 -1.79 -25.17
C GLN A 3 -22.54 -1.24 -24.44
N PRO A 4 -22.23 -1.68 -23.22
CA PRO A 4 -21.02 -1.27 -22.54
C PRO A 4 -19.81 -1.78 -23.32
N LYS A 5 -19.01 -0.86 -23.86
CA LYS A 5 -17.68 -1.20 -24.40
C LYS A 5 -16.81 -1.59 -23.21
N ASN A 6 -16.54 -2.89 -23.08
CA ASN A 6 -15.45 -3.35 -22.22
C ASN A 6 -14.16 -2.69 -22.72
N MET A 7 -13.62 -1.75 -21.94
CA MET A 7 -12.33 -1.14 -22.22
C MET A 7 -11.24 -2.13 -21.84
N ARG A 8 -10.90 -3.03 -22.77
CA ARG A 8 -9.64 -3.76 -22.72
C ARG A 8 -8.56 -2.85 -23.29
N VAL A 9 -7.67 -2.37 -22.43
CA VAL A 9 -6.42 -1.74 -22.89
C VAL A 9 -5.49 -2.90 -23.27
N GLU A 10 -5.56 -3.34 -24.52
CA GLU A 10 -4.55 -4.25 -25.07
C GLU A 10 -3.32 -3.42 -25.44
N VAL A 11 -2.34 -3.39 -24.55
CA VAL A 11 -1.06 -2.74 -24.80
C VAL A 11 -0.22 -3.65 -25.70
N SER A 12 -0.32 -3.45 -27.02
CA SER A 12 0.54 -4.11 -28.00
C SER A 12 1.83 -3.29 -28.16
N MET A 13 2.88 -3.65 -27.41
CA MET A 13 4.22 -3.07 -27.53
C MET A 13 5.26 -4.12 -27.93
N PRO A 14 6.31 -3.73 -28.67
CA PRO A 14 7.48 -4.60 -28.89
C PRO A 14 8.08 -5.06 -27.56
N PHE A 15 8.64 -6.28 -27.54
CA PHE A 15 9.21 -6.89 -26.33
C PHE A 15 10.27 -5.98 -25.67
N GLU A 16 11.09 -5.30 -26.47
CA GLU A 16 12.11 -4.36 -25.98
C GLU A 16 11.49 -3.19 -25.20
N LYS A 17 10.33 -2.69 -25.64
CA LYS A 17 9.61 -1.60 -24.99
C LYS A 17 8.84 -2.07 -23.76
N LEU A 18 8.38 -3.32 -23.73
CA LEU A 18 7.86 -3.94 -22.52
C LEU A 18 8.93 -4.04 -21.44
N MET A 19 10.15 -4.46 -21.82
CA MET A 19 11.28 -4.52 -20.90
C MET A 19 11.67 -3.12 -20.39
N GLU A 20 11.67 -2.08 -21.25
CA GLU A 20 11.87 -0.69 -20.81
C GLU A 20 10.76 -0.19 -19.87
N PHE A 21 9.53 -0.65 -20.02
CA PHE A 21 8.42 -0.31 -19.12
C PHE A 21 8.55 -0.98 -17.76
N MET A 22 8.89 -2.27 -17.75
CA MET A 22 9.20 -2.98 -16.51
C MET A 22 10.42 -2.33 -15.82
N ASP A 23 11.46 -1.99 -16.60
CA ASP A 23 12.63 -1.27 -16.09
C ASP A 23 12.28 0.14 -15.62
N TYR A 24 11.33 0.85 -16.23
CA TYR A 24 10.83 2.14 -15.72
C TYR A 24 10.15 1.97 -14.36
N MET A 25 9.27 0.97 -14.21
CA MET A 25 8.62 0.65 -12.95
C MET A 25 9.66 0.22 -11.89
N ASP A 26 10.74 -0.44 -12.29
CA ASP A 26 11.88 -0.77 -11.42
C ASP A 26 12.80 0.45 -11.16
N ARG A 27 12.88 1.43 -12.07
CA ARG A 27 13.66 2.67 -11.86
C ARG A 27 13.01 3.60 -10.85
N ILE A 28 11.70 3.50 -10.64
CA ILE A 28 11.02 4.11 -9.48
C ILE A 28 11.66 3.61 -8.18
N SER A 29 11.95 2.31 -8.08
CA SER A 29 12.71 1.72 -6.96
C SER A 29 14.11 2.33 -6.87
N ALA A 30 14.82 2.47 -8.00
CA ALA A 30 16.17 3.04 -8.05
C ALA A 30 16.26 4.52 -7.64
N HIS A 31 15.23 5.33 -7.92
CA HIS A 31 15.19 6.75 -7.51
C HIS A 31 15.17 6.90 -5.99
N VAL A 32 14.43 6.03 -5.31
CA VAL A 32 14.41 5.93 -3.83
C VAL A 32 15.80 5.55 -3.30
N GLU A 33 16.52 4.65 -3.98
CA GLU A 33 17.89 4.28 -3.59
C GLU A 33 18.89 5.43 -3.72
N THR A 34 18.70 6.34 -4.68
CA THR A 34 19.54 7.54 -4.80
C THR A 34 19.25 8.58 -3.74
N ILE A 35 17.98 8.78 -3.35
CA ILE A 35 17.60 9.73 -2.29
C ILE A 35 18.12 9.25 -0.93
N GLU A 36 18.02 7.96 -0.63
CA GLU A 36 18.47 7.42 0.66
C GLU A 36 19.99 7.14 0.74
N LYS A 37 20.74 7.14 -0.36
CA LYS A 37 22.22 7.00 -0.32
C LYS A 37 22.94 8.14 0.41
N ASP A 38 22.29 9.28 0.59
CA ASP A 38 22.75 10.37 1.45
C ASP A 38 22.55 10.07 2.96
N SER A 39 21.89 8.95 3.29
CA SER A 39 21.78 8.36 4.63
C SER A 39 22.51 7.00 4.66
N GLU A 40 23.42 6.80 5.62
CA GLU A 40 24.43 5.71 5.60
C GLU A 40 23.92 4.25 5.75
N THR A 41 22.66 3.94 5.44
CA THR A 41 22.07 2.61 5.65
C THR A 41 21.49 1.99 4.38
N THR A 42 22.07 0.88 3.91
CA THR A 42 21.71 0.16 2.66
C THR A 42 20.54 -0.83 2.77
N LYS A 43 20.19 -1.30 3.98
CA LYS A 43 19.01 -2.18 4.17
C LYS A 43 17.65 -1.45 4.09
N PRO A 44 17.48 -0.27 4.70
CA PRO A 44 16.26 0.54 4.57
C PRO A 44 15.93 0.88 3.12
N VAL A 45 16.97 1.20 2.34
CA VAL A 45 16.87 1.53 0.92
C VAL A 45 16.11 0.49 0.10
N GLN A 46 16.51 -0.78 0.21
CA GLN A 46 15.90 -1.87 -0.55
C GLN A 46 14.47 -2.17 -0.10
N GLU A 47 14.17 -1.96 1.18
CA GLU A 47 12.82 -2.10 1.74
C GLU A 47 11.90 -0.96 1.30
N CYS A 48 12.39 0.28 1.31
CA CYS A 48 11.67 1.46 0.82
C CYS A 48 11.38 1.33 -0.68
N ALA A 49 12.37 0.92 -1.48
CA ALA A 49 12.22 0.70 -2.91
C ALA A 49 11.13 -0.34 -3.22
N THR A 50 11.18 -1.50 -2.56
CA THR A 50 10.17 -2.56 -2.71
C THR A 50 8.77 -2.10 -2.26
N ALA A 51 8.69 -1.25 -1.23
CA ALA A 51 7.42 -0.70 -0.76
C ALA A 51 6.86 0.40 -1.68
N CYS A 52 7.72 1.12 -2.42
CA CYS A 52 7.31 2.13 -3.40
C CYS A 52 6.70 1.50 -4.66
N VAL A 53 7.14 0.30 -5.02
CA VAL A 53 6.69 -0.45 -6.21
C VAL A 53 5.91 -1.68 -5.76
N CYS A 54 4.77 -1.44 -5.11
CA CYS A 54 3.85 -2.50 -4.72
C CYS A 54 2.40 -2.12 -5.02
N ASN A 55 1.56 -3.14 -5.20
CA ASN A 55 0.14 -2.96 -5.55
C ASN A 55 -0.60 -2.09 -4.54
N ASP A 56 -0.27 -2.20 -3.25
CA ASP A 56 -0.86 -1.37 -2.20
C ASP A 56 -0.56 0.12 -2.42
N THR A 57 0.69 0.46 -2.76
CA THR A 57 1.09 1.83 -3.08
C THR A 57 0.39 2.34 -4.33
N PHE A 58 0.35 1.56 -5.40
CA PHE A 58 -0.35 1.95 -6.63
C PHE A 58 -1.86 2.09 -6.44
N GLY A 59 -2.48 1.17 -5.71
CA GLY A 59 -3.90 1.24 -5.38
C GLY A 59 -4.22 2.49 -4.56
N MET A 60 -3.35 2.85 -3.62
CA MET A 60 -3.50 4.07 -2.83
C MET A 60 -3.35 5.34 -3.65
N LEU A 61 -2.38 5.37 -4.55
CA LEU A 61 -2.18 6.51 -5.45
C LEU A 61 -3.37 6.66 -6.41
N ALA A 62 -3.86 5.57 -6.99
CA ALA A 62 -5.06 5.59 -7.81
C ALA A 62 -6.29 6.12 -7.04
N ALA A 63 -6.45 5.71 -5.78
CA ALA A 63 -7.51 6.23 -4.92
C ALA A 63 -7.38 7.73 -4.68
N LYS A 64 -6.22 8.20 -4.18
CA LYS A 64 -5.96 9.61 -3.88
C LYS A 64 -6.04 10.53 -5.11
N ARG A 65 -5.75 10.01 -6.31
CA ARG A 65 -5.84 10.75 -7.57
C ARG A 65 -7.19 10.57 -8.27
N ASN A 66 -8.18 9.99 -7.60
CA ASN A 66 -9.54 9.81 -8.11
C ASN A 66 -9.64 9.01 -9.41
N PHE A 67 -8.73 8.07 -9.66
CA PHE A 67 -8.82 7.20 -10.85
C PHE A 67 -10.12 6.38 -10.84
N HIS A 68 -10.56 6.00 -9.64
CA HIS A 68 -11.77 5.25 -9.41
C HIS A 68 -13.05 5.95 -9.92
N ALA A 69 -13.06 7.29 -9.97
CA ALA A 69 -14.19 8.08 -10.47
C ALA A 69 -14.44 7.91 -11.99
N TYR A 70 -13.44 7.41 -12.72
CA TYR A 70 -13.49 7.24 -14.18
C TYR A 70 -13.64 5.78 -14.61
N ILE A 71 -13.72 4.84 -13.65
CA ILE A 71 -13.88 3.43 -13.97
C ILE A 71 -15.32 3.17 -14.40
N GLN A 72 -15.46 2.53 -15.56
CA GLN A 72 -16.76 2.16 -16.11
C GLN A 72 -17.05 0.68 -15.84
N ASN A 73 -18.32 0.34 -15.59
CA ASN A 73 -18.80 -1.03 -15.45
C ASN A 73 -18.20 -1.83 -14.27
N LEU A 74 -17.94 -1.18 -13.13
CA LEU A 74 -17.61 -1.89 -11.89
C LEU A 74 -18.81 -2.73 -11.44
N SER A 75 -18.54 -3.97 -11.03
CA SER A 75 -19.59 -4.82 -10.45
C SER A 75 -20.06 -4.24 -9.11
N PRO A 76 -21.33 -4.43 -8.70
CA PRO A 76 -21.84 -3.89 -7.44
C PRO A 76 -21.01 -4.28 -6.21
N ASN A 77 -20.44 -5.49 -6.21
CA ASN A 77 -19.56 -5.96 -5.13
C ASN A 77 -18.25 -5.16 -5.06
N LEU A 78 -17.66 -4.83 -6.22
CA LEU A 78 -16.44 -4.02 -6.28
C LEU A 78 -16.71 -2.55 -5.94
N VAL A 79 -17.89 -2.03 -6.32
CA VAL A 79 -18.33 -0.68 -5.91
C VAL A 79 -18.42 -0.59 -4.40
N LYS A 80 -19.09 -1.54 -3.75
CA LYS A 80 -19.18 -1.57 -2.29
C LYS A 80 -17.79 -1.62 -1.64
N HIS A 81 -16.93 -2.52 -2.10
CA HIS A 81 -15.58 -2.66 -1.55
C HIS A 81 -14.74 -1.38 -1.74
N LEU A 82 -14.92 -0.68 -2.87
CA LEU A 82 -14.30 0.61 -3.12
C LEU A 82 -14.85 1.70 -2.19
N GLU A 83 -16.16 1.80 -2.01
CA GLU A 83 -16.79 2.79 -1.14
C GLU A 83 -16.34 2.62 0.32
N ASP A 84 -16.39 1.39 0.84
CA ASP A 84 -15.91 1.06 2.18
C ASP A 84 -14.44 1.52 2.34
N PHE A 85 -13.60 1.20 1.36
CA PHE A 85 -12.19 1.59 1.35
C PHE A 85 -11.96 3.12 1.24
N LEU A 86 -12.74 3.84 0.44
CA LEU A 86 -12.60 5.29 0.26
C LEU A 86 -12.96 6.06 1.54
N GLU A 87 -13.97 5.62 2.27
CA GLU A 87 -14.31 6.18 3.59
C GLU A 87 -13.10 6.09 4.55
N PHE A 88 -12.39 4.95 4.54
CA PHE A 88 -11.14 4.81 5.30
C PHE A 88 -10.02 5.72 4.74
N ALA A 89 -9.83 5.75 3.42
CA ALA A 89 -8.74 6.49 2.79
C ALA A 89 -8.84 8.02 2.95
N GLU A 90 -10.06 8.56 3.06
CA GLU A 90 -10.30 9.99 3.33
C GLU A 90 -10.10 10.36 4.80
N SER A 91 -10.37 9.43 5.73
CA SER A 91 -10.32 9.67 7.17
C SER A 91 -8.90 9.65 7.76
N GLU A 92 -7.95 8.97 7.12
CA GLU A 92 -6.60 8.73 7.64
C GLU A 92 -5.52 9.19 6.64
N ASN A 93 -4.67 10.13 7.06
CA ASN A 93 -3.40 10.40 6.38
C ASN A 93 -2.46 9.20 6.62
N PHE A 94 -2.53 8.20 5.72
CA PHE A 94 -1.59 7.08 5.58
C PHE A 94 -1.78 5.80 6.44
N ALA A 95 -2.99 5.46 6.92
CA ALA A 95 -3.15 4.16 7.60
C ALA A 95 -4.47 3.41 7.37
N PRO A 96 -4.52 2.40 6.48
CA PRO A 96 -5.67 1.53 6.31
C PRO A 96 -5.59 0.40 7.34
N PHE A 97 -5.90 0.67 8.61
CA PHE A 97 -6.22 -0.38 9.57
C PHE A 97 -7.56 -0.10 10.23
N ASP A 98 -8.39 -1.14 10.36
CA ASP A 98 -9.67 -1.07 11.03
C ASP A 98 -9.52 -1.66 12.44
N ARG A 99 -10.44 -1.32 13.34
CA ARG A 99 -10.41 -1.71 14.75
C ARG A 99 -11.65 -2.52 15.08
N GLU A 100 -11.46 -3.80 15.39
CA GLU A 100 -12.52 -4.66 15.92
C GLU A 100 -12.39 -4.77 17.45
N LEU A 101 -13.52 -4.74 18.16
CA LEU A 101 -13.55 -4.99 19.60
C LEU A 101 -13.68 -6.50 19.84
N ALA A 102 -12.70 -7.09 20.50
CA ALA A 102 -12.74 -8.50 20.89
C ALA A 102 -13.66 -8.73 22.10
N GLU A 103 -14.04 -10.00 22.31
CA GLU A 103 -14.90 -10.43 23.42
C GLU A 103 -14.32 -10.08 24.81
N ASN A 104 -13.00 -9.94 24.92
CA ASN A 104 -12.29 -9.53 26.13
C ASN A 104 -12.09 -8.00 26.22
N GLU A 105 -12.87 -7.21 25.47
CA GLU A 105 -12.77 -5.75 25.37
C GLU A 105 -11.43 -5.22 24.81
N GLU A 106 -10.60 -6.11 24.26
CA GLU A 106 -9.36 -5.73 23.61
C GLU A 106 -9.64 -5.17 22.21
N ILE A 107 -9.08 -4.01 21.90
CA ILE A 107 -9.14 -3.45 20.54
C ILE A 107 -8.07 -4.14 19.70
N ILE A 108 -8.50 -4.83 18.65
CA ILE A 108 -7.64 -5.56 17.73
C ILE A 108 -7.66 -4.86 16.37
N ALA A 109 -6.47 -4.63 15.82
CA ALA A 109 -6.31 -4.05 14.51
C ALA A 109 -6.43 -5.10 13.40
N THR A 110 -7.12 -4.76 12.33
CA THR A 110 -7.14 -5.53 11.07
C THR A 110 -6.58 -4.66 9.95
N GLN A 111 -5.98 -5.27 8.94
CA GLN A 111 -5.57 -4.51 7.76
C GLN A 111 -6.82 -4.19 6.94
N VAL A 112 -7.02 -2.92 6.59
CA VAL A 112 -8.02 -2.56 5.58
C VAL A 112 -7.42 -2.96 4.23
N ALA A 113 -8.09 -3.91 3.57
CA ALA A 113 -7.67 -4.37 2.27
C ALA A 113 -7.85 -3.26 1.22
N ILE A 114 -6.77 -2.96 0.50
CA ILE A 114 -6.82 -2.05 -0.65
C ILE A 114 -7.42 -2.84 -1.81
N PRO A 115 -8.48 -2.33 -2.49
CA PRO A 115 -9.06 -3.01 -3.63
C PRO A 115 -8.00 -3.24 -4.71
N THR A 116 -7.65 -4.51 -4.95
CA THR A 116 -6.51 -4.88 -5.79
C THR A 116 -6.61 -4.32 -7.22
N PHE A 117 -7.83 -4.18 -7.74
CA PHE A 117 -8.07 -3.61 -9.07
C PHE A 117 -7.61 -2.15 -9.21
N LEU A 118 -7.45 -1.40 -8.10
CA LEU A 118 -6.95 -0.03 -8.17
C LEU A 118 -5.49 0.03 -8.62
N ALA A 119 -4.68 -0.96 -8.21
CA ALA A 119 -3.31 -1.12 -8.71
C ALA A 119 -3.33 -1.38 -10.22
N ASP A 120 -4.17 -2.32 -10.66
CA ASP A 120 -4.32 -2.66 -12.08
C ASP A 120 -4.75 -1.42 -12.91
N VAL A 121 -5.63 -0.57 -12.36
CA VAL A 121 -6.05 0.68 -13.01
C VAL A 121 -4.91 1.69 -13.09
N PHE A 122 -4.09 1.82 -12.05
CA PHE A 122 -2.91 2.68 -12.07
C PHE A 122 -1.94 2.28 -13.19
N GLU A 123 -1.65 0.98 -13.28
CA GLU A 123 -0.79 0.41 -14.33
C GLU A 123 -1.41 0.52 -15.72
N ALA A 124 -2.74 0.32 -15.84
CA ALA A 124 -3.45 0.48 -17.11
C ALA A 124 -3.38 1.91 -17.64
N VAL A 125 -3.44 2.92 -16.76
CA VAL A 125 -3.23 4.33 -17.15
C VAL A 125 -1.81 4.55 -17.65
N ALA A 126 -0.81 3.93 -17.02
CA ALA A 126 0.59 4.02 -17.49
C ALA A 126 0.73 3.42 -18.90
N GLY A 127 0.14 2.25 -19.13
CA GLY A 127 0.09 1.62 -20.44
C GLY A 127 -0.61 2.49 -21.49
N ALA A 128 -1.71 3.16 -21.13
CA ALA A 128 -2.43 4.06 -22.01
C ALA A 128 -1.57 5.29 -22.40
N VAL A 129 -0.89 5.92 -21.45
CA VAL A 129 0.00 7.07 -21.69
C VAL A 129 1.15 6.69 -22.63
N ILE A 130 1.79 5.53 -22.40
CA ILE A 130 2.85 5.03 -23.29
C ILE A 130 2.32 4.80 -24.70
N THR A 131 1.14 4.19 -24.82
CA THR A 131 0.53 3.90 -26.12
C THR A 131 0.19 5.19 -26.87
N ASP A 132 -0.42 6.16 -26.20
CA ASP A 132 -0.84 7.44 -26.80
C ASP A 132 0.36 8.33 -27.18
N SER A 133 1.47 8.19 -26.45
CA SER A 133 2.70 8.96 -26.68
C SER A 133 3.68 8.32 -27.66
N ASN A 134 3.24 7.35 -28.47
CA ASN A 134 4.10 6.60 -29.39
C ASN A 134 5.31 5.94 -28.68
N LEU A 135 5.05 5.31 -27.54
CA LEU A 135 6.05 4.62 -26.71
C LEU A 135 7.13 5.57 -26.13
N SER A 136 6.74 6.80 -25.76
CA SER A 136 7.63 7.79 -25.15
C SER A 136 7.71 7.63 -23.63
N PHE A 137 8.81 7.03 -23.15
CA PHE A 137 9.10 6.93 -21.71
C PHE A 137 9.34 8.29 -21.05
N GLU A 138 9.89 9.25 -21.79
CA GLU A 138 10.02 10.63 -21.30
C GLU A 138 8.65 11.25 -21.01
N THR A 139 7.64 10.96 -21.84
CA THR A 139 6.27 11.43 -21.62
C THR A 139 5.62 10.70 -20.44
N LEU A 140 5.79 9.37 -20.35
CA LEU A 140 5.32 8.60 -19.21
C LEU A 140 5.88 9.16 -17.89
N GLU A 141 7.19 9.38 -17.84
CA GLU A 141 7.88 9.91 -16.65
C GLU A 141 7.33 11.28 -16.26
N LYS A 142 7.18 12.20 -17.21
CA LYS A 142 6.60 13.53 -16.95
C LYS A 142 5.18 13.46 -16.39
N VAL A 143 4.38 12.49 -16.81
CA VAL A 143 2.99 12.31 -16.34
C VAL A 143 2.94 11.63 -14.97
N PHE A 144 3.78 10.62 -14.72
CA PHE A 144 3.72 9.78 -13.51
C PHE A 144 4.53 10.32 -12.33
N VAL A 145 5.62 11.07 -12.57
CA VAL A 145 6.44 11.67 -11.50
C VAL A 145 5.58 12.48 -10.52
N PRO A 146 4.64 13.36 -10.94
CA PRO A 146 3.77 14.07 -10.01
C PRO A 146 2.89 13.17 -9.13
N PHE A 147 2.51 11.98 -9.61
CA PHE A 147 1.77 11.01 -8.81
C PHE A 147 2.69 10.35 -7.77
N MET A 148 3.92 10.07 -8.14
CA MET A 148 4.92 9.39 -7.31
C MET A 148 5.67 10.31 -6.34
N ASN A 149 5.67 11.64 -6.53
CA ASN A 149 6.37 12.58 -5.66
C ASN A 149 6.05 12.38 -4.17
N SER A 150 4.79 12.17 -3.80
CA SER A 150 4.42 11.93 -2.40
C SER A 150 5.02 10.64 -1.82
N VAL A 151 5.31 9.66 -2.68
CA VAL A 151 5.98 8.41 -2.32
C VAL A 151 7.49 8.63 -2.23
N TYR A 152 8.07 9.44 -3.10
CA TYR A 152 9.51 9.76 -3.04
C TYR A 152 9.87 10.67 -1.86
N ASP A 153 9.06 11.69 -1.60
CA ASP A 153 9.26 12.65 -0.51
C ASP A 153 9.06 12.00 0.87
N THR A 154 8.19 10.99 0.94
CA THR A 154 7.92 10.25 2.18
C THR A 154 7.79 8.76 1.86
N PRO A 155 8.92 8.06 1.66
CA PRO A 155 8.92 6.64 1.33
C PRO A 155 8.11 5.85 2.36
N PRO A 156 7.26 4.90 1.93
CA PRO A 156 6.55 4.02 2.84
C PRO A 156 7.57 3.16 3.60
N ILE A 157 7.84 3.53 4.84
CA ILE A 157 8.67 2.72 5.74
C ILE A 157 7.77 1.66 6.39
N SER A 158 8.26 0.43 6.47
CA SER A 158 7.61 -0.65 7.22
C SER A 158 7.36 -0.21 8.68
N PRO A 159 6.10 -0.15 9.16
CA PRO A 159 5.79 0.21 10.54
C PRO A 159 6.48 -0.70 11.56
N PHE A 160 6.68 -1.96 11.18
CA PHE A 160 7.43 -2.92 12.01
C PHE A 160 8.89 -2.50 12.19
N ASN A 161 9.56 -2.09 11.12
CA ASN A 161 10.98 -1.72 11.15
C ASN A 161 11.20 -0.41 11.92
N GLN A 162 10.22 0.50 11.87
CA GLN A 162 10.23 1.70 12.72
C GLN A 162 10.13 1.31 14.20
N LEU A 163 9.15 0.49 14.55
CA LEU A 163 8.94 0.03 15.93
C LEU A 163 10.09 -0.80 16.49
N GLU A 164 10.77 -1.60 15.66
CA GLU A 164 11.92 -2.40 16.08
C GLU A 164 13.08 -1.53 16.58
N LYS A 165 13.19 -0.29 16.09
CA LYS A 165 14.19 0.69 16.54
C LYS A 165 13.75 1.45 17.80
N THR A 166 12.47 1.37 18.18
CA THR A 166 11.93 2.07 19.34
C THR A 166 12.29 1.33 20.63
N PRO A 167 12.95 1.99 21.61
CA PRO A 167 13.32 1.36 22.87
C PRO A 167 12.11 0.79 23.63
N GLY A 168 12.30 -0.40 24.21
CA GLY A 168 11.26 -1.06 24.99
C GLY A 168 10.22 -1.81 24.17
N ILE A 169 10.25 -1.74 22.84
CA ILE A 169 9.36 -2.52 21.99
C ILE A 169 9.79 -3.99 21.94
N SER A 170 8.82 -4.89 22.07
CA SER A 170 9.00 -6.31 21.78
C SER A 170 7.80 -6.87 21.03
N PHE A 171 8.02 -7.96 20.31
CA PHE A 171 7.04 -8.54 19.40
C PHE A 171 6.74 -9.98 19.77
N GLN A 172 5.46 -10.35 19.75
CA GLN A 172 5.04 -11.70 20.01
C GLN A 172 4.15 -12.25 18.90
N LYS A 173 4.51 -13.45 18.48
CA LYS A 173 3.68 -14.33 17.68
C LYS A 173 2.52 -14.83 18.55
N GLY A 174 1.33 -14.31 18.34
CA GLY A 174 0.14 -14.73 19.07
C GLY A 174 -0.39 -16.10 18.61
N LYS A 175 -1.30 -16.67 19.40
CA LYS A 175 -2.03 -17.90 19.04
C LYS A 175 -3.15 -17.57 18.05
N ALA A 176 -3.46 -18.51 17.16
CA ALA A 176 -4.64 -18.37 16.31
C ALA A 176 -5.89 -18.27 17.17
N ARG A 177 -6.84 -17.42 16.76
CA ARG A 177 -8.15 -17.31 17.40
C ARG A 177 -9.01 -18.55 17.10
N PRO A 178 -10.18 -18.71 17.77
CA PRO A 178 -11.08 -19.83 17.51
C PRO A 178 -11.51 -19.96 16.04
N ASP A 179 -11.53 -18.84 15.30
CA ASP A 179 -11.81 -18.76 13.86
C ASP A 179 -10.62 -19.16 12.97
N GLY A 180 -9.47 -19.49 13.56
CA GLY A 180 -8.25 -19.90 12.86
C GLY A 180 -7.36 -18.74 12.40
N ARG A 181 -7.78 -17.48 12.54
CA ARG A 181 -6.98 -16.34 12.11
C ARG A 181 -5.76 -16.12 13.01
N PRO A 182 -4.53 -16.04 12.46
CA PRO A 182 -3.33 -15.75 13.25
C PRO A 182 -3.35 -14.34 13.86
N THR A 183 -2.77 -14.22 15.06
CA THR A 183 -2.58 -12.94 15.73
C THR A 183 -1.10 -12.57 15.86
N PHE A 184 -0.84 -11.28 15.99
CA PHE A 184 0.48 -10.71 16.26
C PHE A 184 0.35 -9.57 17.27
N SER A 185 1.20 -9.54 18.28
CA SER A 185 1.11 -8.54 19.35
C SER A 185 2.41 -7.76 19.49
N VAL A 186 2.26 -6.47 19.75
CA VAL A 186 3.34 -5.52 20.02
C VAL A 186 3.23 -5.09 21.48
N TYR A 187 4.34 -5.15 22.19
CA TYR A 187 4.44 -4.75 23.59
C TYR A 187 5.42 -3.60 23.74
N GLN A 188 5.15 -2.68 24.66
CA GLN A 188 6.08 -1.65 25.10
C GLN A 188 6.40 -1.84 26.57
N ASN A 189 7.67 -2.07 26.91
CA ASN A 189 8.14 -2.34 28.27
C ASN A 189 7.36 -3.48 28.97
N GLY A 190 6.94 -4.50 28.21
CA GLY A 190 6.17 -5.65 28.71
C GLY A 190 4.66 -5.43 28.82
N VAL A 191 4.16 -4.23 28.54
CA VAL A 191 2.72 -3.92 28.47
C VAL A 191 2.22 -4.09 27.04
N LEU A 192 1.06 -4.73 26.88
CA LEU A 192 0.46 -4.93 25.56
C LEU A 192 0.04 -3.58 24.97
N LEU A 193 0.65 -3.21 23.85
CA LEU A 193 0.37 -1.96 23.17
C LEU A 193 -0.67 -2.15 22.07
N ALA A 194 -0.50 -3.18 21.23
CA ALA A 194 -1.43 -3.48 20.16
C ALA A 194 -1.44 -4.97 19.81
N THR A 195 -2.60 -5.47 19.39
CA THR A 195 -2.75 -6.78 18.76
C THR A 195 -3.34 -6.58 17.37
N GLY A 196 -2.82 -7.31 16.40
CA GLY A 196 -3.34 -7.37 15.04
C GLY A 196 -3.78 -8.78 14.68
N ILE A 197 -4.80 -8.87 13.83
CA ILE A 197 -5.36 -10.12 13.32
C ILE A 197 -5.61 -10.01 11.83
N ASP A 198 -5.42 -11.12 11.12
CA ASP A 198 -5.72 -11.22 9.70
C ASP A 198 -5.80 -12.71 9.30
N GLU A 199 -6.25 -13.02 8.08
CA GLU A 199 -6.11 -14.36 7.49
C GLU A 199 -4.63 -14.71 7.27
N ASN A 200 -3.80 -13.72 6.95
CA ASN A 200 -2.37 -13.87 6.74
C ASN A 200 -1.56 -13.29 7.89
N ARG A 201 -0.65 -14.09 8.46
CA ARG A 201 0.22 -13.65 9.55
C ARG A 201 1.06 -12.40 9.22
N LYS A 202 1.45 -12.20 7.96
CA LYS A 202 2.18 -11.00 7.53
C LYS A 202 1.33 -9.74 7.69
N ASN A 203 0.06 -9.83 7.31
CA ASN A 203 -0.92 -8.75 7.43
C ASN A 203 -1.28 -8.49 8.88
N ALA A 204 -1.46 -9.55 9.69
CA ALA A 204 -1.66 -9.42 11.14
C ALA A 204 -0.48 -8.69 11.82
N LYS A 205 0.75 -9.03 11.43
CA LYS A 205 1.97 -8.34 11.87
C LYS A 205 1.96 -6.87 11.44
N PHE A 206 1.59 -6.58 10.20
CA PHE A 206 1.53 -5.22 9.66
C PHE A 206 0.49 -4.37 10.41
N ALA A 207 -0.74 -4.89 10.57
CA ALA A 207 -1.82 -4.23 11.30
C ALA A 207 -1.44 -3.93 12.76
N ALA A 208 -0.88 -4.92 13.48
CA ALA A 208 -0.42 -4.75 14.85
C ALA A 208 0.67 -3.65 14.96
N SER A 209 1.65 -3.69 14.05
CA SER A 209 2.76 -2.74 14.03
C SER A 209 2.27 -1.33 13.72
N LYS A 210 1.34 -1.20 12.78
CA LYS A 210 0.79 0.10 12.40
C LYS A 210 -0.04 0.72 13.52
N TYR A 211 -0.89 -0.09 14.17
CA TYR A 211 -1.69 0.39 15.28
C TYR A 211 -0.84 0.78 16.50
N ALA A 212 0.22 0.01 16.80
CA ALA A 212 1.18 0.36 17.85
C ALA A 212 1.92 1.66 17.54
N ALA A 213 2.40 1.87 16.30
CA ALA A 213 3.06 3.12 15.91
C ALA A 213 2.14 4.32 16.08
N TRP A 214 0.89 4.23 15.61
CA TRP A 214 -0.13 5.26 15.79
C TRP A 214 -0.40 5.58 17.27
N LYS A 215 -0.50 4.56 18.12
CA LYS A 215 -0.67 4.77 19.58
C LYS A 215 0.49 5.56 20.19
N ILE A 216 1.72 5.23 19.82
CA ILE A 216 2.92 5.93 20.30
C ILE A 216 2.92 7.39 19.83
N GLU A 217 2.61 7.65 18.55
CA GLU A 217 2.52 9.00 17.99
C GLU A 217 1.45 9.85 18.70
N MET A 218 0.33 9.23 19.08
CA MET A 218 -0.78 9.89 19.79
C MET A 218 -0.59 9.96 21.31
N GLY A 219 0.47 9.36 21.86
CA GLY A 219 0.71 9.30 23.31
C GLY A 219 -0.27 8.40 24.08
N LEU A 220 -0.85 7.40 23.41
CA LEU A 220 -1.83 6.45 23.93
C LEU A 220 -1.15 5.13 24.32
N ASN A 221 -0.36 5.14 25.40
CA ASN A 221 0.36 3.96 25.90
C ASN A 221 -0.40 3.25 27.03
#